data_AF-A0A318RIQ1-F1
#
_entry.id   AF-A0A318RIQ1-F1
#
_cell.length_a   1.000
_cell.length_b   1.000
_cell.length_c   1.000
_cell.angle_alpha   90.00
_cell.angle_beta   90.00
_cell.angle_gamma   90.00
#
_symmetry.space_group_name_H-M   'P 1'
#
loop_
_entity.id
_entity.type
_entity.pdbx_description
1 polymer ?
#
loop_
_entity_poly.entity_id
_entity_poly.type
_entity_poly.pdbx_seq_one_letter_code
_entity_poly.pdbx_strand_id
1 'polypeptide(L)'
;MTQSDDWNTAETAVAEGAQALRAARTHREIRAWADTAGVTTKALWPKVKTEMRKQLDIDYDQIRDQTTAAEAAELATAASAAPVIELCSAGDGEVGTYAVCAADNDHESWYGEFHAKDMIYRVGDDLSAERSAADKAIFLAGKAREKAGLDSVRLILHTSHHDLTAQDLAATASRHRVAVTVELSDQNPAIALCRAPGYRTWREIKLDALLPAS
;
A
#
# COMPACT_ATOMS: atom_id res chain seq x y z
N MET A 1 -2.44 -35.45 -0.34
CA MET A 1 -1.05 -35.33 -0.84
C MET A 1 -0.11 -35.50 0.33
N THR A 2 0.90 -36.33 0.16
CA THR A 2 1.96 -36.51 1.16
C THR A 2 3.03 -35.43 0.98
N GLN A 3 3.88 -35.22 1.99
CA GLN A 3 4.95 -34.22 1.92
C GLN A 3 5.93 -34.47 0.75
N SER A 4 6.16 -35.73 0.37
CA SER A 4 6.98 -36.11 -0.79
C SER A 4 6.33 -35.74 -2.12
N ASP A 5 5.00 -35.90 -2.24
CA ASP A 5 4.29 -35.55 -3.48
C ASP A 5 4.36 -34.05 -3.76
N ASP A 6 4.29 -33.22 -2.71
CA ASP A 6 4.44 -31.78 -2.81
C ASP A 6 5.84 -31.36 -3.32
N TRP A 7 6.90 -32.05 -2.87
CA TRP A 7 8.27 -31.77 -3.30
C TRP A 7 8.47 -32.14 -4.78
N ASN A 8 7.99 -33.31 -5.20
CA ASN A 8 8.04 -33.73 -6.60
C ASN A 8 7.24 -32.78 -7.50
N THR A 9 6.08 -32.32 -7.02
CA THR A 9 5.25 -31.33 -7.74
C THR A 9 6.00 -30.01 -7.91
N ALA A 10 6.62 -29.50 -6.84
CA ALA A 10 7.39 -28.27 -6.90
C ALA A 10 8.63 -28.38 -7.81
N GLU A 11 9.36 -29.50 -7.71
CA GLU A 11 10.55 -29.79 -8.53
C GLU A 11 10.20 -29.84 -10.01
N THR A 12 9.14 -30.58 -10.36
CA THR A 12 8.65 -30.72 -11.74
C THR A 12 8.20 -29.37 -12.29
N ALA A 13 7.40 -28.62 -11.54
CA ALA A 13 6.91 -27.33 -11.97
C ALA A 13 8.06 -26.34 -12.27
N VAL A 14 9.07 -26.27 -11.40
CA VAL A 14 10.25 -25.39 -11.61
C VAL A 14 11.06 -25.84 -12.84
N ALA A 15 11.25 -27.14 -13.03
CA ALA A 15 11.98 -27.67 -14.18
C ALA A 15 11.26 -27.34 -15.51
N GLU A 16 9.94 -27.55 -15.57
CA GLU A 16 9.12 -27.22 -16.74
C GLU A 16 9.02 -25.71 -16.99
N GLY A 17 8.95 -24.92 -15.91
CA GLY A 17 8.88 -23.46 -15.94
C GLY A 17 10.22 -22.74 -16.12
N ALA A 18 11.33 -23.47 -16.23
CA ALA A 18 12.68 -22.91 -16.12
C ALA A 18 12.97 -21.76 -17.10
N GLN A 19 12.45 -21.83 -18.33
CA GLN A 19 12.62 -20.76 -19.32
C GLN A 19 11.88 -19.48 -18.91
N ALA A 20 10.63 -19.60 -18.47
CA ALA A 20 9.83 -18.46 -18.03
C ALA A 20 10.42 -17.82 -16.76
N LEU A 21 10.86 -18.64 -15.81
CA LEU A 21 11.50 -18.19 -14.58
C LEU A 21 12.80 -17.43 -14.83
N ARG A 22 13.66 -17.89 -15.76
CA ARG A 22 14.89 -17.17 -16.13
C ARG A 22 14.63 -15.89 -16.90
N ALA A 23 13.51 -15.80 -17.62
CA ALA A 23 13.12 -14.59 -18.35
C ALA A 23 12.49 -13.52 -17.43
N ALA A 24 12.00 -13.91 -16.25
CA ALA A 24 11.39 -13.01 -15.30
C ALA A 24 12.42 -12.03 -14.71
N ARG A 25 12.07 -10.75 -14.73
CA ARG A 25 12.86 -9.63 -14.21
C ARG A 25 12.41 -9.17 -12.83
N THR A 26 11.19 -9.52 -12.44
CA THR A 26 10.62 -9.10 -11.15
C THR A 26 9.97 -10.26 -10.42
N HIS A 27 9.86 -10.14 -9.10
CA HIS A 27 9.13 -11.09 -8.26
C HIS A 27 7.65 -11.24 -8.68
N ARG A 28 7.03 -10.19 -9.25
CA ARG A 28 5.64 -10.22 -9.72
C ARG A 28 5.45 -11.14 -10.92
N GLU A 29 6.39 -11.13 -11.85
CA GLU A 29 6.38 -12.04 -13.02
C GLU A 29 6.58 -13.49 -12.59
N ILE A 30 7.50 -13.75 -11.64
CA ILE A 30 7.67 -15.08 -11.04
C ILE A 30 6.38 -15.53 -10.35
N ARG A 31 5.73 -14.62 -9.62
CA ARG A 31 4.48 -14.92 -8.93
C ARG A 31 3.33 -15.23 -9.91
N ALA A 32 3.20 -14.46 -10.99
CA ALA A 32 2.20 -14.69 -12.04
C ALA A 32 2.41 -16.03 -12.77
N TRP A 33 3.67 -16.40 -13.04
CA TRP A 33 4.00 -17.74 -13.53
C TRP A 33 3.53 -18.81 -12.55
N ALA A 34 3.86 -18.66 -11.27
CA ALA A 34 3.52 -19.67 -10.27
C ALA A 34 2.00 -19.82 -10.12
N ASP A 35 1.25 -18.73 -10.20
CA ASP A 35 -0.22 -18.74 -10.14
C ASP A 35 -0.78 -19.52 -11.34
N THR A 36 -0.22 -19.29 -12.54
CA THR A 36 -0.59 -20.02 -13.76
C THR A 36 -0.26 -21.51 -13.66
N ALA A 37 0.87 -21.87 -13.04
CA ALA A 37 1.28 -23.24 -12.79
C ALA A 37 0.54 -23.91 -11.61
N GLY A 38 -0.30 -23.17 -10.88
CA GLY A 38 -1.08 -23.71 -9.75
C GLY A 38 -0.24 -24.03 -8.49
N VAL A 39 0.98 -23.49 -8.38
CA VAL A 39 1.93 -23.84 -7.30
C VAL A 39 2.07 -22.76 -6.22
N THR A 40 1.15 -21.81 -6.19
CA THR A 40 1.17 -20.66 -5.27
C THR A 40 0.52 -20.88 -3.92
N THR A 41 0.09 -22.12 -3.66
CA THR A 41 -0.52 -22.53 -2.40
C THR A 41 0.46 -22.45 -1.24
N LYS A 42 -0.06 -22.32 -0.02
CA LYS A 42 0.76 -22.27 1.22
C LYS A 42 1.66 -23.50 1.39
N ALA A 43 1.24 -24.66 0.88
CA ALA A 43 1.99 -25.91 0.98
C ALA A 43 3.14 -26.01 -0.05
N LEU A 44 2.90 -25.54 -1.28
CA LEU A 44 3.86 -25.68 -2.39
C LEU A 44 4.84 -24.50 -2.46
N TRP A 45 4.40 -23.28 -2.18
CA TRP A 45 5.20 -22.08 -2.44
C TRP A 45 6.59 -22.08 -1.77
N PRO A 46 6.76 -22.47 -0.49
CA PRO A 46 8.09 -22.57 0.12
C PRO A 46 9.00 -23.59 -0.58
N LYS A 47 8.42 -24.71 -1.06
CA LYS A 47 9.15 -25.76 -1.78
C LYS A 47 9.55 -25.28 -3.17
N VAL A 48 8.66 -24.58 -3.88
CA VAL A 48 8.95 -23.94 -5.17
C VAL A 48 10.10 -22.94 -5.03
N LYS A 49 10.09 -22.07 -4.01
CA LYS A 49 11.22 -21.16 -3.75
C LYS A 49 12.54 -21.90 -3.53
N THR A 50 12.51 -23.04 -2.83
CA THR A 50 13.68 -23.88 -2.60
C THR A 50 14.19 -24.48 -3.91
N GLU A 51 13.30 -25.02 -4.74
CA GLU A 51 13.64 -25.62 -6.04
C GLU A 51 14.11 -24.57 -7.06
N MET A 52 13.55 -23.35 -7.06
CA MET A 52 14.06 -22.23 -7.88
C MET A 52 15.52 -21.90 -7.53
N ARG A 53 15.85 -21.85 -6.24
CA ARG A 53 17.23 -21.63 -5.78
C ARG A 53 18.14 -22.81 -6.17
N LYS A 54 17.68 -24.04 -5.94
CA LYS A 54 18.45 -25.27 -6.21
C LYS A 54 18.72 -25.50 -7.71
N GLN A 55 17.72 -25.33 -8.56
CA GLN A 55 17.79 -25.70 -9.98
C GLN A 55 18.24 -24.54 -10.88
N LEU A 56 17.88 -23.31 -10.54
CA LEU A 56 18.02 -22.14 -11.41
C LEU A 56 18.87 -21.03 -10.81
N ASP A 57 19.31 -21.17 -9.56
CA ASP A 57 19.99 -20.12 -8.77
C ASP A 57 19.16 -18.83 -8.63
N ILE A 58 17.83 -18.99 -8.61
CA ILE A 58 16.88 -17.87 -8.46
C ILE A 58 16.44 -17.77 -7.00
N ASP A 59 16.83 -16.69 -6.34
CA ASP A 59 16.31 -16.33 -5.01
C ASP A 59 15.15 -15.34 -5.13
N TYR A 60 13.92 -15.87 -5.05
CA TYR A 60 12.70 -15.06 -5.13
C TYR A 60 12.63 -13.95 -4.07
N ASP A 61 13.00 -14.27 -2.82
CA ASP A 61 12.86 -13.31 -1.73
C ASP A 61 13.88 -12.17 -1.92
N GLN A 62 15.11 -12.49 -2.36
CA GLN A 62 16.11 -11.49 -2.73
C GLN A 62 15.64 -10.60 -3.89
N ILE A 63 15.09 -11.18 -4.98
CA ILE A 63 14.57 -10.41 -6.12
C ILE A 63 13.43 -9.50 -5.67
N ARG A 64 12.54 -9.98 -4.80
CA ARG A 64 11.44 -9.17 -4.25
C ARG A 64 11.97 -7.99 -3.46
N ASP A 65 12.92 -8.23 -2.56
CA ASP A 65 13.47 -7.19 -1.70
C ASP A 65 14.26 -6.16 -2.53
N GLN A 66 15.03 -6.60 -3.54
CA GLN A 66 15.71 -5.73 -4.49
C GLN A 66 14.73 -4.90 -5.35
N THR A 67 13.68 -5.52 -5.88
CA THR A 67 12.66 -4.82 -6.68
C THR A 67 11.99 -3.73 -5.84
N THR A 68 11.61 -4.08 -4.60
CA THR A 68 10.94 -3.16 -3.68
C THR A 68 11.86 -2.00 -3.29
N ALA A 69 13.14 -2.29 -3.00
CA ALA A 69 14.13 -1.26 -2.68
C ALA A 69 14.41 -0.33 -3.87
N ALA A 70 14.50 -0.87 -5.09
CA ALA A 70 14.70 -0.07 -6.30
C ALA A 70 13.51 0.85 -6.59
N GLU A 71 12.28 0.35 -6.48
CA GLU A 71 11.06 1.15 -6.63
C GLU A 71 10.97 2.26 -5.58
N ALA A 72 11.32 1.96 -4.33
CA ALA A 72 11.37 2.95 -3.26
C ALA A 72 12.42 4.04 -3.53
N ALA A 73 13.62 3.67 -4.01
CA ALA A 73 14.68 4.61 -4.34
C ALA A 73 14.33 5.49 -5.56
N GLU A 74 13.69 4.91 -6.59
CA GLU A 74 13.19 5.66 -7.74
C GLU A 74 12.12 6.67 -7.31
N LEU A 75 11.17 6.24 -6.49
CA LEU A 75 10.14 7.12 -5.95
C LEU A 75 10.73 8.25 -5.09
N ALA A 76 11.68 7.93 -4.21
CA ALA A 76 12.35 8.94 -3.40
C ALA A 76 13.09 9.97 -4.26
N THR A 77 13.75 9.52 -5.34
CA THR A 77 14.44 10.41 -6.29
C THR A 77 13.43 11.32 -7.00
N ALA A 78 12.36 10.75 -7.56
CA ALA A 78 11.31 11.50 -8.24
C ALA A 78 10.62 12.50 -7.31
N ALA A 79 10.39 12.11 -6.05
CA ALA A 79 9.70 12.92 -5.06
C ALA A 79 10.55 14.05 -4.46
N SER A 80 11.87 14.04 -4.63
CA SER A 80 12.80 14.99 -4.00
C SER A 80 12.46 16.47 -4.27
N ALA A 81 11.96 16.78 -5.47
CA ALA A 81 11.49 18.11 -5.87
C ALA A 81 9.97 18.17 -6.09
N ALA A 82 9.25 17.09 -5.79
CA ALA A 82 7.80 17.04 -5.98
C ALA A 82 7.08 17.93 -4.94
N PRO A 83 5.89 18.45 -5.27
CA PRO A 83 5.09 19.20 -4.31
C PRO A 83 4.70 18.33 -3.12
N VAL A 84 4.53 19.00 -1.97
CA VAL A 84 4.12 18.38 -0.71
C VAL A 84 2.62 18.56 -0.54
N ILE A 85 1.94 17.48 -0.22
CA ILE A 85 0.56 17.46 0.26
C ILE A 85 0.61 17.17 1.76
N GLU A 86 -0.15 17.91 2.55
CA GLU A 86 -0.29 17.69 4.00
C GLU A 86 -1.72 17.26 4.31
N LEU A 87 -1.88 16.04 4.81
CA LEU A 87 -3.18 15.49 5.19
C LEU A 87 -3.16 14.98 6.62
N CYS A 88 -4.31 15.04 7.26
CA CYS A 88 -4.58 14.39 8.53
C CYS A 88 -5.47 13.17 8.29
N SER A 89 -5.20 12.04 8.96
CA SER A 89 -6.09 10.87 8.98
C SER A 89 -6.50 10.51 10.40
N ALA A 90 -7.71 9.98 10.53
CA ALA A 90 -8.17 9.32 11.75
C ALA A 90 -9.10 8.16 11.40
N GLY A 91 -8.91 7.02 12.06
CA GLY A 91 -9.89 5.93 12.09
C GLY A 91 -10.41 5.68 13.50
N ASP A 92 -11.69 5.33 13.63
CA ASP A 92 -12.30 4.94 14.89
C ASP A 92 -12.83 3.50 14.78
N GLY A 93 -12.14 2.58 15.46
CA GLY A 93 -12.45 1.16 15.41
C GLY A 93 -13.73 0.78 16.15
N GLU A 94 -14.09 1.55 17.19
CA GLU A 94 -15.26 1.36 18.04
C GLU A 94 -16.56 1.58 17.25
N VAL A 95 -16.62 2.65 16.47
CA VAL A 95 -17.82 3.00 15.67
C VAL A 95 -17.68 2.71 14.18
N GLY A 96 -16.49 2.31 13.71
CA GLY A 96 -16.25 1.91 12.33
C GLY A 96 -16.30 3.06 11.32
N THR A 97 -15.72 4.20 11.71
CA THR A 97 -15.68 5.42 10.89
C THR A 97 -14.25 5.82 10.58
N TYR A 98 -14.09 6.69 9.58
CA TYR A 98 -12.83 7.33 9.24
C TYR A 98 -13.03 8.78 8.82
N ALA A 99 -11.94 9.52 8.86
CA ALA A 99 -11.80 10.79 8.19
C ALA A 99 -10.38 10.99 7.63
N VAL A 100 -10.33 11.75 6.55
CA VAL A 100 -9.13 12.33 5.95
C VAL A 100 -9.45 13.79 5.66
N CYS A 101 -8.58 14.73 6.01
CA CYS A 101 -8.75 16.14 5.63
C CYS A 101 -7.40 16.81 5.39
N ALA A 102 -7.43 17.99 4.75
CA ALA A 102 -6.26 18.84 4.70
C ALA A 102 -5.82 19.25 6.12
N ALA A 103 -4.51 19.46 6.31
CA ALA A 103 -3.97 19.82 7.61
C ALA A 103 -4.39 21.24 8.07
N ASP A 104 -4.63 22.13 7.11
CA ASP A 104 -4.92 23.55 7.35
C ASP A 104 -6.42 23.91 7.32
N ASN A 105 -7.27 23.02 6.79
CA ASN A 105 -8.72 23.23 6.71
C ASN A 105 -9.53 21.92 6.63
N ASP A 106 -10.79 21.96 7.05
CA ASP A 106 -11.74 20.85 6.95
C ASP A 106 -12.58 20.89 5.64
N HIS A 107 -12.39 21.92 4.81
CA HIS A 107 -13.14 22.10 3.57
C HIS A 107 -12.81 21.05 2.52
N GLU A 108 -11.63 20.44 2.58
CA GLU A 108 -11.25 19.32 1.71
C GLU A 108 -11.15 18.03 2.53
N SER A 109 -12.32 17.59 3.02
CA SER A 109 -12.49 16.41 3.87
C SER A 109 -13.19 15.26 3.17
N TRP A 110 -12.76 14.04 3.48
CA TRP A 110 -13.37 12.78 3.12
C TRP A 110 -13.59 11.97 4.39
N TYR A 111 -14.86 11.76 4.76
CA TYR A 111 -15.20 11.03 5.99
C TYR A 111 -16.48 10.21 5.81
N GLY A 112 -16.66 9.23 6.70
CA GLY A 112 -17.85 8.38 6.75
C GLY A 112 -17.55 7.02 7.39
N GLU A 113 -18.42 6.06 7.15
CA GLU A 113 -18.29 4.69 7.64
C GLU A 113 -17.39 3.85 6.74
N PHE A 114 -16.63 2.91 7.33
CA PHE A 114 -15.94 1.89 6.54
C PHE A 114 -16.95 0.98 5.83
N HIS A 115 -16.65 0.63 4.59
CA HIS A 115 -17.42 -0.32 3.81
C HIS A 115 -16.93 -1.75 4.02
N ALA A 116 -17.80 -2.73 3.78
CA ALA A 116 -17.43 -4.15 3.81
C ALA A 116 -16.30 -4.54 2.83
N LYS A 117 -15.94 -3.66 1.89
CA LYS A 117 -14.84 -3.83 0.93
C LYS A 117 -13.52 -3.21 1.38
N ASP A 118 -13.50 -2.51 2.52
CA ASP A 118 -12.26 -2.01 3.11
C ASP A 118 -11.47 -3.18 3.69
N MET A 119 -10.48 -3.64 2.94
CA MET A 119 -9.75 -4.90 3.21
C MET A 119 -8.85 -4.84 4.46
N ILE A 120 -8.47 -3.63 4.89
CA ILE A 120 -7.58 -3.39 6.01
C ILE A 120 -8.36 -3.36 7.33
N TYR A 121 -9.52 -2.70 7.32
CA TYR A 121 -10.33 -2.49 8.53
C TYR A 121 -10.85 -3.81 9.12
N ARG A 122 -10.72 -3.93 10.44
CA ARG A 122 -11.28 -4.99 11.27
C ARG A 122 -12.13 -4.33 12.35
N VAL A 123 -13.37 -4.81 12.47
CA VAL A 123 -14.34 -4.25 13.43
C VAL A 123 -13.77 -4.32 14.84
N GLY A 124 -13.76 -3.19 15.55
CA GLY A 124 -13.25 -3.05 16.91
C GLY A 124 -11.72 -2.97 17.04
N ASP A 125 -10.97 -2.85 15.96
CA ASP A 125 -9.49 -2.71 15.98
C ASP A 125 -9.07 -1.32 15.47
N ASP A 126 -8.64 -0.47 16.40
CA ASP A 126 -8.27 0.92 16.15
C ASP A 126 -7.07 1.07 15.21
N LEU A 127 -6.05 0.22 15.34
CA LEU A 127 -4.89 0.29 14.44
C LEU A 127 -5.29 -0.09 13.02
N SER A 128 -6.20 -1.06 12.85
CA SER A 128 -6.72 -1.40 11.53
C SER A 128 -7.58 -0.27 10.93
N ALA A 129 -8.35 0.43 11.77
CA ALA A 129 -9.14 1.59 11.37
C ALA A 129 -8.21 2.73 10.93
N GLU A 130 -7.19 3.05 11.73
CA GLU A 130 -6.23 4.09 11.40
C GLU A 130 -5.46 3.75 10.11
N ARG A 131 -4.97 2.52 9.97
CA ARG A 131 -4.30 2.09 8.73
C ARG A 131 -5.21 2.23 7.51
N SER A 132 -6.49 1.89 7.65
CA SER A 132 -7.48 2.05 6.58
C SER A 132 -7.71 3.52 6.23
N ALA A 133 -7.76 4.42 7.22
CA ALA A 133 -7.87 5.86 7.00
C ALA A 133 -6.60 6.45 6.34
N ALA A 134 -5.42 6.02 6.78
CA ALA A 134 -4.14 6.40 6.19
C ALA A 134 -4.01 5.95 4.72
N ASP A 135 -4.46 4.73 4.39
CA ASP A 135 -4.51 4.22 3.02
C ASP A 135 -5.39 5.10 2.12
N LYS A 136 -6.49 5.61 2.66
CA LYS A 136 -7.38 6.58 1.98
C LYS A 136 -6.70 7.93 1.76
N ALA A 137 -5.89 8.41 2.72
CA ALA A 137 -5.10 9.63 2.54
C ALA A 137 -4.08 9.50 1.40
N ILE A 138 -3.40 8.35 1.32
CA ILE A 138 -2.47 8.05 0.21
C ILE A 138 -3.21 7.98 -1.12
N PHE A 139 -4.37 7.32 -1.15
CA PHE A 139 -5.22 7.28 -2.33
C PHE A 139 -5.59 8.70 -2.80
N LEU A 140 -6.00 9.58 -1.87
CA LEU A 140 -6.39 10.96 -2.16
C LEU A 140 -5.21 11.77 -2.72
N ALA A 141 -4.03 11.68 -2.09
CA ALA A 141 -2.80 12.30 -2.59
C ALA A 141 -2.43 11.78 -4.00
N GLY A 142 -2.57 10.47 -4.23
CA GLY A 142 -2.40 9.86 -5.54
C GLY A 142 -3.38 10.40 -6.59
N LYS A 143 -4.62 10.72 -6.20
CA LYS A 143 -5.60 11.35 -7.11
C LYS A 143 -5.25 12.80 -7.44
N ALA A 144 -4.77 13.57 -6.47
CA ALA A 144 -4.26 14.92 -6.72
C ALA A 144 -3.06 14.89 -7.69
N ARG A 145 -2.11 13.97 -7.47
CA ARG A 145 -0.98 13.70 -8.39
C ARG A 145 -1.45 13.40 -9.81
N GLU A 146 -2.41 12.47 -9.97
CA GLU A 146 -2.96 12.10 -11.30
C GLU A 146 -3.58 13.30 -12.01
N LYS A 147 -4.38 14.09 -11.29
CA LYS A 147 -5.06 15.25 -11.85
C LYS A 147 -4.07 16.33 -12.31
N ALA A 148 -3.01 16.56 -11.55
CA ALA A 148 -1.97 17.52 -11.86
C ALA A 148 -0.96 17.03 -12.92
N GLY A 149 -1.04 15.76 -13.34
CA GLY A 149 -0.12 15.19 -14.33
C GLY A 149 1.32 15.05 -13.81
N LEU A 150 1.49 14.84 -12.50
CA LEU A 150 2.80 14.70 -11.86
C LEU A 150 3.25 13.24 -11.82
N ASP A 151 4.57 13.01 -11.90
CA ASP A 151 5.15 11.66 -11.80
C ASP A 151 5.09 11.09 -10.37
N SER A 152 5.18 11.96 -9.38
CA SER A 152 5.08 11.67 -7.94
C SER A 152 4.68 12.90 -7.14
N VAL A 153 4.26 12.68 -5.89
CA VAL A 153 4.04 13.71 -4.87
C VAL A 153 4.64 13.26 -3.55
N ARG A 154 4.94 14.20 -2.66
CA ARG A 154 5.24 13.92 -1.25
C ARG A 154 3.98 14.09 -0.42
N LEU A 155 3.76 13.19 0.54
CA LEU A 155 2.68 13.28 1.52
C LEU A 155 3.28 13.31 2.91
N ILE A 156 3.00 14.38 3.66
CA ILE A 156 3.11 14.38 5.11
C ILE A 156 1.75 13.97 5.65
N LEU A 157 1.70 12.79 6.28
CA LEU A 157 0.49 12.25 6.88
C LEU A 157 0.56 12.45 8.39
N HIS A 158 -0.31 13.33 8.89
CA HIS A 158 -0.50 13.52 10.32
C HIS A 158 -1.52 12.50 10.84
N THR A 159 -1.12 11.77 11.88
CA THR A 159 -1.97 10.80 12.59
C THR A 159 -1.85 11.04 14.09
N SER A 160 -2.80 10.54 14.87
CA SER A 160 -2.68 10.50 16.34
C SER A 160 -2.39 9.09 16.86
N HIS A 161 -2.25 8.09 15.98
CA HIS A 161 -1.97 6.72 16.36
C HIS A 161 -0.46 6.44 16.33
N HIS A 162 0.14 6.21 17.50
CA HIS A 162 1.59 6.01 17.66
C HIS A 162 2.15 4.75 16.98
N ASP A 163 1.33 3.70 16.82
CA ASP A 163 1.76 2.47 16.16
C ASP A 163 1.71 2.51 14.62
N LEU A 164 1.21 3.59 14.01
CA LEU A 164 1.20 3.71 12.54
C LEU A 164 2.58 4.13 12.04
N THR A 165 3.16 3.35 11.12
CA THR A 165 4.46 3.66 10.53
C THR A 165 4.38 3.83 9.02
N ALA A 166 5.33 4.55 8.42
CA ALA A 166 5.44 4.65 6.96
C ALA A 166 5.66 3.27 6.29
N GLN A 167 6.26 2.32 7.01
CA GLN A 167 6.46 0.96 6.52
C GLN A 167 5.14 0.21 6.33
N ASP A 168 4.16 0.42 7.21
CA ASP A 168 2.82 -0.16 7.07
C ASP A 168 2.11 0.30 5.79
N LEU A 169 2.48 1.49 5.31
CA LEU A 169 1.86 2.18 4.18
C LEU A 169 2.65 2.03 2.87
N ALA A 170 3.85 1.45 2.91
CA ALA A 170 4.80 1.46 1.80
C ALA A 170 4.25 0.85 0.50
N ALA A 171 3.46 -0.23 0.61
CA ALA A 171 2.86 -0.89 -0.55
C ALA A 171 1.84 0.01 -1.27
N THR A 172 0.94 0.65 -0.53
CA THR A 172 -0.05 1.58 -1.07
C THR A 172 0.61 2.85 -1.59
N ALA A 173 1.58 3.40 -0.84
CA ALA A 173 2.39 4.55 -1.21
C ALA A 173 3.09 4.34 -2.56
N SER A 174 3.78 3.22 -2.75
CA SER A 174 4.45 2.85 -4.00
C SER A 174 3.45 2.73 -5.16
N ARG A 175 2.35 2.00 -4.96
CA ARG A 175 1.27 1.85 -5.95
C ARG A 175 0.69 3.20 -6.41
N HIS A 176 0.60 4.15 -5.49
CA HIS A 176 0.09 5.50 -5.75
C HIS A 176 1.21 6.54 -5.98
N ARG A 177 2.46 6.13 -6.24
CA ARG A 177 3.61 7.04 -6.48
C ARG A 177 3.64 8.23 -5.50
N VAL A 178 3.35 7.96 -4.23
CA VAL A 178 3.36 8.94 -3.14
C VAL A 178 4.52 8.60 -2.22
N ALA A 179 5.46 9.53 -2.03
CA ALA A 179 6.48 9.41 -0.99
C ALA A 179 5.88 9.87 0.35
N VAL A 180 5.66 8.94 1.28
CA VAL A 180 4.95 9.20 2.54
C VAL A 180 5.92 9.39 3.70
N THR A 181 5.69 10.43 4.48
CA THR A 181 6.22 10.61 5.84
C THR A 181 5.05 10.60 6.80
N VAL A 182 5.17 9.86 7.91
CA VAL A 182 4.14 9.81 8.95
C VAL A 182 4.62 10.65 10.13
N GLU A 183 3.80 11.59 10.55
CA GLU A 183 4.05 12.47 11.70
C GLU A 183 2.96 12.29 12.74
N LEU A 184 3.37 12.07 13.99
CA LEU A 184 2.44 12.05 15.11
C LEU A 184 2.02 13.49 15.42
N SER A 185 0.72 13.73 15.47
CA SER A 185 0.13 15.03 15.83
C SER A 185 -0.89 14.85 16.95
N ASP A 186 -0.72 15.65 18.00
CA ASP A 186 -1.70 15.78 19.09
C ASP A 186 -2.92 16.60 18.66
N GLN A 187 -2.79 17.43 17.60
CA GLN A 187 -3.85 18.25 17.04
C GLN A 187 -4.23 17.73 15.67
N ASN A 188 -5.06 16.68 15.66
CA ASN A 188 -5.52 16.02 14.45
C ASN A 188 -7.00 16.35 14.18
N PRO A 189 -7.30 17.28 13.25
CA PRO A 189 -8.68 17.65 12.92
C PRO A 189 -9.52 16.49 12.38
N ALA A 190 -8.90 15.44 11.82
CA ALA A 190 -9.60 14.27 11.34
C ALA A 190 -10.30 13.50 12.47
N ILE A 191 -9.82 13.56 13.72
CA ILE A 191 -10.49 12.91 14.86
C ILE A 191 -11.92 13.41 15.03
N ALA A 192 -12.12 14.74 14.98
CA ALA A 192 -13.44 15.33 15.12
C ALA A 192 -14.35 14.98 13.93
N LEU A 193 -13.79 14.98 12.71
CA LEU A 193 -14.51 14.62 11.49
C LEU A 193 -14.90 13.14 11.45
N CYS A 194 -14.11 12.25 12.06
CA CYS A 194 -14.39 10.83 12.14
C CYS A 194 -15.74 10.57 12.83
N ARG A 195 -16.09 11.39 13.83
CA ARG A 195 -17.36 11.31 14.57
C ARG A 195 -18.42 12.31 14.09
N ALA A 196 -18.16 13.05 13.00
CA ALA A 196 -19.12 13.99 12.45
C ALA A 196 -20.31 13.24 11.81
N PRO A 197 -21.54 13.75 11.92
CA PRO A 197 -22.70 13.13 11.28
C PRO A 197 -22.59 13.20 9.75
N GLY A 198 -23.08 12.14 9.10
CA GLY A 198 -23.16 12.04 7.64
C GLY A 198 -21.89 11.47 7.01
N TYR A 199 -21.68 11.79 5.74
CA TYR A 199 -20.50 11.39 4.98
C TYR A 199 -20.18 12.45 3.93
N ARG A 200 -18.93 12.46 3.48
CA ARG A 200 -18.51 13.24 2.31
C ARG A 200 -17.57 12.40 1.48
N THR A 201 -17.79 12.30 0.17
CA THR A 201 -16.93 11.47 -0.68
C THR A 201 -15.72 12.25 -1.20
N TRP A 202 -14.59 11.57 -1.40
CA TRP A 202 -13.40 12.18 -2.01
C TRP A 202 -13.68 12.84 -3.37
N ARG A 203 -14.72 12.42 -4.09
CA ARG A 203 -15.09 13.04 -5.38
C ARG A 203 -15.58 14.47 -5.25
N GLU A 204 -15.97 14.88 -4.04
CA GLU A 204 -16.39 16.25 -3.70
C GLU A 204 -15.22 17.12 -3.24
N ILE A 205 -14.00 16.58 -3.23
CA ILE A 205 -12.79 17.31 -2.88
C ILE A 205 -12.21 18.01 -4.11
N LYS A 206 -11.82 19.28 -3.96
CA LYS A 206 -11.03 19.99 -4.96
C LYS A 206 -9.59 19.53 -4.88
N LEU A 207 -9.25 18.49 -5.64
CA LEU A 207 -7.91 17.88 -5.62
C LEU A 207 -6.76 18.87 -5.86
N ASP A 208 -6.96 19.94 -6.64
CA ASP A 208 -5.91 20.94 -6.89
C ASP A 208 -5.65 21.82 -5.66
N ALA A 209 -6.62 21.93 -4.74
CA ALA A 209 -6.47 22.65 -3.48
C ALA A 209 -5.63 21.88 -2.45
N LEU A 210 -5.35 20.60 -2.69
CA LEU A 210 -4.44 19.80 -1.86
C LEU A 210 -2.96 20.04 -2.19
N LEU A 211 -2.69 20.64 -3.36
CA LEU A 211 -1.34 20.99 -3.79
C LEU A 211 -1.03 22.43 -3.37
N PRO A 212 0.23 22.74 -3.06
CA PRO A 212 0.64 24.11 -2.76
C PRO A 212 0.40 24.99 -3.99
N ALA A 213 0.03 26.26 -3.75
CA ALA A 213 -0.12 27.23 -4.82
C ALA A 213 1.21 27.34 -5.61
N SER A 214 1.13 27.15 -6.92
CA SER A 214 2.27 27.28 -7.85
C SER A 214 2.63 28.74 -8.13
#